data_AF-Q46EL5-F1
#
_entry.id   AF-Q46EL5-F1
#
_cell.length_a   1.000
_cell.length_b   1.000
_cell.length_c   1.000
_cell.angle_alpha   90.00
_cell.angle_beta   90.00
_cell.angle_gamma   90.00
#
_symmetry.space_group_name_H-M   'P 1'
#
loop_
_entity.id
_entity.type
_entity.pdbx_description
1 polymer ?
#
loop_
_entity_poly.entity_id
_entity_poly.type
_entity_poly.pdbx_seq_one_letter_code
_entity_poly.pdbx_strand_id
1 'polypeptide(L)'
;MYRVRFSFMLLLMVLILPTVSAVSEANPEKILDYPWDHSPITVYIDDSNVPEHYSPSYYAQIEKAMEYWEEGGNGNLEFTPVFKLVDSKEADIRIKWVENLENVEGAPQGVAGYASPRVSDGRFVRVDIVLEVGNYQGRAWYQYGDATMLSIAKHEFGHALGLGHSSNRKDIMYPEYEQREDINPLLLSKYGPILQMAALAALVVLLSLGVSWLRSRKKRKKLENKYFK
;
A
#
# COMPACT_ATOMS: atom_id res chain seq x y z
N MET A 1 52.61 -48.16 -29.20
CA MET A 1 53.46 -46.96 -29.10
C MET A 1 52.54 -45.78 -28.84
N TYR A 2 52.79 -45.02 -27.76
CA TYR A 2 52.07 -43.79 -27.32
C TYR A 2 50.63 -43.98 -26.78
N ARG A 3 50.18 -43.34 -25.69
CA ARG A 3 50.78 -42.62 -24.56
C ARG A 3 49.62 -42.42 -23.57
N VAL A 4 49.83 -42.72 -22.29
CA VAL A 4 48.87 -42.40 -21.22
C VAL A 4 48.67 -40.88 -21.15
N ARG A 5 47.41 -40.42 -21.03
CA ARG A 5 47.09 -39.12 -20.46
C ARG A 5 46.02 -39.32 -19.38
N PHE A 6 46.49 -39.40 -18.13
CA PHE A 6 45.65 -39.18 -16.95
C PHE A 6 45.12 -37.75 -17.02
N SER A 7 43.82 -37.58 -17.29
CA SER A 7 43.15 -36.31 -17.06
C SER A 7 42.69 -36.30 -15.61
N PHE A 8 43.39 -35.55 -14.78
CA PHE A 8 43.02 -35.27 -13.40
C PHE A 8 41.67 -34.50 -13.42
N MET A 9 40.57 -35.14 -13.03
CA MET A 9 39.33 -34.43 -12.74
C MET A 9 39.52 -33.65 -11.44
N LEU A 10 39.76 -32.34 -11.55
CA LEU A 10 39.73 -31.44 -10.40
C LEU A 10 38.26 -31.20 -10.05
N LEU A 11 37.74 -31.88 -9.04
CA LEU A 11 36.41 -31.66 -8.49
C LEU A 11 36.45 -30.36 -7.66
N LEU A 12 36.07 -29.23 -8.25
CA LEU A 12 35.93 -27.96 -7.55
C LEU A 12 34.64 -28.00 -6.72
N MET A 13 34.70 -28.56 -5.52
CA MET A 13 33.60 -28.52 -4.56
C MET A 13 33.60 -27.13 -3.89
N VAL A 14 32.82 -26.21 -4.44
CA VAL A 14 32.58 -24.90 -3.82
C VAL A 14 31.74 -25.12 -2.57
N LEU A 15 32.39 -25.12 -1.41
CA LEU A 15 31.74 -25.01 -0.11
C LEU A 15 31.18 -23.59 0.01
N ILE A 16 29.90 -23.44 -0.33
CA ILE A 16 29.14 -22.24 0.01
C ILE A 16 28.88 -22.31 1.51
N LEU A 17 29.75 -21.70 2.31
CA LEU A 17 29.44 -21.42 3.71
C LEU A 17 28.26 -20.44 3.71
N PRO A 18 27.13 -20.73 4.38
CA PRO A 18 26.14 -19.70 4.62
C PRO A 18 26.81 -18.68 5.53
N THR A 19 27.09 -17.50 5.00
CA THR A 19 27.36 -16.33 5.82
C THR A 19 26.07 -16.08 6.61
N VAL A 20 26.03 -16.53 7.86
CA VAL A 20 25.04 -16.08 8.82
C VAL A 20 25.38 -14.62 9.08
N SER A 21 24.84 -13.73 8.24
CA SER A 21 24.77 -12.32 8.59
C SER A 21 23.95 -12.25 9.87
N ALA A 22 24.57 -11.78 10.95
CA ALA A 22 23.87 -11.45 12.18
C ALA A 22 22.72 -10.51 11.79
N VAL A 23 21.48 -10.97 12.00
CA VAL A 23 20.30 -10.12 11.89
C VAL A 23 20.43 -9.11 13.02
N SER A 24 20.95 -7.93 12.71
CA SER A 24 20.75 -6.74 13.53
C SER A 24 19.25 -6.63 13.77
N GLU A 25 18.81 -6.61 15.02
CA GLU A 25 17.43 -6.27 15.33
C GLU A 25 17.13 -4.91 14.69
N ALA A 26 16.28 -4.95 13.66
CA ALA A 26 15.95 -3.82 12.82
C ALA A 26 14.90 -2.97 13.54
N ASN A 27 15.33 -2.23 14.56
CA ASN A 27 14.49 -1.25 15.22
C ASN A 27 14.23 -0.05 14.31
N PRO A 28 13.07 0.62 14.46
CA PRO A 28 12.80 1.88 13.79
C PRO A 28 13.86 2.92 14.16
N GLU A 29 14.23 3.75 13.19
CA GLU A 29 14.95 4.98 13.48
C GLU A 29 14.11 5.79 14.48
N LYS A 30 14.73 6.42 15.48
CA LYS A 30 13.99 7.23 16.47
C LYS A 30 14.18 8.70 16.17
N ILE A 31 13.09 9.44 16.09
CA ILE A 31 13.08 10.90 15.90
C ILE A 31 13.27 11.59 17.26
N LEU A 32 12.47 11.19 18.26
CA LEU A 32 12.57 11.68 19.65
C LEU A 32 12.08 10.58 20.61
N ASP A 33 12.79 10.34 21.71
CA ASP A 33 12.37 9.36 22.73
C ASP A 33 11.14 9.82 23.54
N TYR A 34 11.06 11.12 23.83
CA TYR A 34 9.97 11.74 24.61
C TYR A 34 9.46 13.01 23.89
N PRO A 35 8.71 12.85 22.78
CA PRO A 35 8.27 14.00 21.98
C PRO A 35 7.31 14.91 22.74
N TRP A 36 6.47 14.36 23.63
CA TRP A 36 5.51 15.11 24.44
C TRP A 36 6.00 15.27 25.87
N ASP A 37 5.68 16.38 26.53
CA ASP A 37 6.00 16.65 27.95
C ASP A 37 4.84 16.39 28.92
N HIS A 38 3.69 15.99 28.38
CA HIS A 38 2.47 15.82 29.15
C HIS A 38 1.72 14.56 28.72
N SER A 39 0.78 14.17 29.57
CA SER A 39 -0.17 13.08 29.33
C SER A 39 -1.49 13.45 30.04
N PRO A 40 -2.66 13.21 29.43
CA PRO A 40 -2.86 12.59 28.12
C PRO A 40 -2.53 13.52 26.95
N ILE A 41 -2.15 12.94 25.81
CA ILE A 41 -1.98 13.63 24.52
C ILE A 41 -3.38 13.83 23.92
N THR A 42 -3.77 15.07 23.66
CA THR A 42 -5.10 15.37 23.13
C THR A 42 -5.18 15.17 21.62
N VAL A 43 -6.26 14.56 21.15
CA VAL A 43 -6.47 14.24 19.74
C VAL A 43 -7.80 14.84 19.27
N TYR A 44 -7.77 15.53 18.14
CA TYR A 44 -8.94 16.05 17.45
C TYR A 44 -9.06 15.43 16.06
N ILE A 45 -10.24 14.88 15.76
CA ILE A 45 -10.57 14.30 14.44
C ILE A 45 -11.46 15.31 13.70
N ASP A 46 -10.98 15.86 12.59
CA ASP A 46 -11.75 16.85 11.81
C ASP A 46 -12.77 16.16 10.88
N ASP A 47 -13.87 15.69 11.48
CA ASP A 47 -15.03 15.17 10.75
C ASP A 47 -15.98 16.26 10.25
N SER A 48 -15.65 17.54 10.51
CA SER A 48 -16.43 18.68 10.04
C SER A 48 -16.06 19.08 8.60
N ASN A 49 -14.84 18.77 8.17
CA ASN A 49 -14.30 19.10 6.86
C ASN A 49 -13.74 17.85 6.19
N VAL A 50 -14.64 17.00 5.71
CA VAL A 50 -14.32 15.71 5.08
C VAL A 50 -14.45 15.76 3.55
N PRO A 51 -13.63 15.00 2.81
CA PRO A 51 -13.76 14.85 1.37
C PRO A 51 -15.05 14.10 0.96
N GLU A 52 -15.45 14.20 -0.33
CA GLU A 52 -16.68 13.60 -0.87
C GLU A 52 -16.74 12.10 -0.59
N HIS A 53 -15.62 11.41 -0.78
CA HIS A 53 -15.51 9.97 -0.58
C HIS A 53 -14.97 9.57 0.79
N TYR A 54 -15.19 10.37 1.82
CA TYR A 54 -14.90 9.98 3.20
C TYR A 54 -15.82 8.84 3.66
N SER A 55 -15.29 7.92 4.45
CA SER A 55 -16.09 6.90 5.14
C SER A 55 -16.20 7.23 6.64
N PRO A 56 -17.40 7.34 7.22
CA PRO A 56 -17.57 7.51 8.67
C PRO A 56 -16.99 6.38 9.52
N SER A 57 -16.71 5.20 8.93
CA SER A 57 -16.04 4.10 9.63
C SER A 57 -14.60 4.40 10.01
N TYR A 58 -13.97 5.41 9.41
CA TYR A 58 -12.59 5.79 9.66
C TYR A 58 -12.37 6.36 11.06
N TYR A 59 -13.36 7.04 11.62
CA TYR A 59 -13.32 7.50 13.00
C TYR A 59 -12.94 6.36 13.97
N ALA A 60 -13.63 5.23 13.86
CA ALA A 60 -13.36 4.04 14.69
C ALA A 60 -11.97 3.42 14.41
N GLN A 61 -11.38 3.66 13.24
CA GLN A 61 -10.01 3.19 12.96
C GLN A 61 -8.95 4.09 13.63
N ILE A 62 -9.22 5.39 13.78
CA ILE A 62 -8.38 6.29 14.59
C ILE A 62 -8.40 5.86 16.06
N GLU A 63 -9.58 5.53 16.60
CA GLU A 63 -9.71 5.02 17.98
C GLU A 63 -8.88 3.75 18.19
N LYS A 64 -8.99 2.76 17.28
CA LYS A 64 -8.18 1.53 17.33
C LYS A 64 -6.68 1.76 17.12
N ALA A 65 -6.29 2.79 16.37
CA ALA A 65 -4.89 3.15 16.18
C ALA A 65 -4.31 3.73 17.48
N MET A 66 -5.06 4.59 18.18
CA MET A 66 -4.69 5.07 19.51
C MET A 66 -4.58 3.92 20.51
N GLU A 67 -5.61 3.07 20.60
CA GLU A 67 -5.64 1.89 21.48
C GLU A 67 -4.43 0.98 21.25
N TYR A 68 -4.08 0.70 19.99
CA TYR A 68 -2.89 -0.08 19.65
C TYR A 68 -1.61 0.47 20.27
N TRP A 69 -1.42 1.80 20.28
CA TRP A 69 -0.24 2.43 20.86
C TRP A 69 -0.30 2.51 22.39
N GLU A 70 -1.49 2.67 22.97
CA GLU A 70 -1.70 2.59 24.43
C GLU A 70 -1.41 1.18 24.97
N GLU A 71 -1.68 0.13 24.18
CA GLU A 71 -1.39 -1.27 24.49
C GLU A 71 0.08 -1.68 24.26
N GLY A 72 0.96 -0.72 23.94
CA GLY A 72 2.40 -0.93 23.76
C GLY A 72 2.87 -0.99 22.30
N GLY A 73 1.95 -0.86 21.33
CA GLY A 73 2.26 -0.67 19.92
C GLY A 73 3.17 -1.73 19.32
N ASN A 74 4.27 -1.30 18.70
CA ASN A 74 5.31 -2.18 18.17
C ASN A 74 6.42 -2.49 19.19
N GLY A 75 6.28 -2.06 20.44
CA GLY A 75 7.26 -2.28 21.52
C GLY A 75 8.50 -1.38 21.48
N ASN A 76 8.54 -0.36 20.60
CA ASN A 76 9.72 0.49 20.40
C ASN A 76 9.64 1.88 21.05
N LEU A 77 8.55 2.18 21.78
CA LEU A 77 8.40 3.44 22.51
C LEU A 77 9.07 3.36 23.88
N GLU A 78 9.70 4.46 24.30
CA GLU A 78 10.31 4.62 25.65
C GLU A 78 9.30 5.04 26.73
N PHE A 79 8.03 5.16 26.34
CA PHE A 79 6.92 5.54 27.20
C PHE A 79 5.63 4.89 26.73
N THR A 80 4.64 4.82 27.62
CA THR A 80 3.28 4.39 27.28
C THR A 80 2.44 5.64 27.03
N PRO A 81 2.00 5.90 25.78
CA PRO A 81 1.12 7.03 25.49
C PRO A 81 -0.25 6.81 26.13
N VAL A 82 -0.94 7.91 26.40
CA VAL A 82 -2.36 7.92 26.75
C VAL A 82 -2.99 9.03 25.92
N PHE A 83 -4.07 8.72 25.21
CA PHE A 83 -4.76 9.67 24.35
C PHE A 83 -6.06 10.13 24.96
N LYS A 84 -6.48 11.34 24.58
CA LYS A 84 -7.79 11.87 24.93
C LYS A 84 -8.40 12.56 23.73
N LEU A 85 -9.51 12.04 23.24
CA LEU A 85 -10.30 12.73 22.23
C LEU A 85 -10.89 14.03 22.80
N VAL A 86 -10.74 15.11 22.05
CA VAL A 86 -11.28 16.44 22.36
C VAL A 86 -11.86 17.06 21.10
N ASP A 87 -12.94 17.83 21.24
CA ASP A 87 -13.49 18.63 20.15
C ASP A 87 -12.85 20.02 20.13
N SER A 88 -11.56 20.08 19.79
CA SER A 88 -10.79 21.32 19.74
C SER A 88 -9.68 21.27 18.70
N LYS A 89 -9.66 22.26 17.80
CA LYS A 89 -8.59 22.42 16.80
C LYS A 89 -7.22 22.76 17.42
N GLU A 90 -7.19 23.09 18.70
CA GLU A 90 -5.97 23.34 19.46
C GLU A 90 -5.39 22.08 20.12
N ALA A 91 -5.97 20.89 19.85
CA ALA A 91 -5.44 19.62 20.30
C ALA A 91 -3.98 19.40 19.86
N ASP A 92 -3.27 18.55 20.61
CA ASP A 92 -1.88 18.20 20.35
C ASP A 92 -1.72 17.51 19.00
N ILE A 93 -2.59 16.54 18.70
CA ILE A 93 -2.67 15.86 17.42
C ILE A 93 -3.97 16.23 16.72
N ARG A 94 -3.89 16.68 15.47
CA ARG A 94 -5.04 16.94 14.61
C ARG A 94 -5.05 15.99 13.42
N ILE A 95 -6.13 15.23 13.27
CA ILE A 95 -6.37 14.36 12.13
C ILE A 95 -7.18 15.09 11.08
N LYS A 96 -6.74 15.01 9.82
CA LYS A 96 -7.44 15.53 8.65
C LYS A 96 -7.55 14.49 7.56
N TRP A 97 -8.55 14.67 6.71
CA TRP A 97 -8.87 13.78 5.60
C TRP A 97 -8.72 14.51 4.27
N VAL A 98 -8.13 13.87 3.27
CA VAL A 98 -8.02 14.43 1.92
C VAL A 98 -8.41 13.40 0.86
N GLU A 99 -8.95 13.86 -0.26
CA GLU A 99 -9.19 12.97 -1.41
C GLU A 99 -7.90 12.47 -2.05
N ASN A 100 -6.90 13.36 -2.11
CA ASN A 100 -5.65 13.05 -2.74
C ASN A 100 -4.51 13.92 -2.20
N LEU A 101 -3.54 13.28 -1.55
CA LEU A 101 -2.40 13.97 -0.94
C LEU A 101 -1.52 14.71 -1.96
N GLU A 102 -1.33 14.15 -3.16
CA GLU A 102 -0.49 14.76 -4.21
C GLU A 102 -1.09 16.08 -4.71
N ASN A 103 -2.39 16.10 -4.97
CA ASN A 103 -3.07 17.26 -5.54
C ASN A 103 -3.37 18.35 -4.51
N VAL A 104 -3.56 17.98 -3.24
CA VAL A 104 -4.00 18.92 -2.19
C VAL A 104 -2.80 19.49 -1.41
N GLU A 105 -1.82 18.66 -1.08
CA GLU A 105 -0.69 19.04 -0.20
C GLU A 105 0.67 19.04 -0.92
N GLY A 106 0.74 18.62 -2.19
CA GLY A 106 1.99 18.54 -2.94
C GLY A 106 2.94 17.45 -2.41
N ALA A 107 2.40 16.44 -1.72
CA ALA A 107 3.16 15.33 -1.19
C ALA A 107 3.87 14.53 -2.31
N PRO A 108 5.00 13.86 -2.01
CA PRO A 108 5.63 12.94 -2.95
C PRO A 108 4.64 11.89 -3.46
N GLN A 109 4.82 11.45 -4.72
CA GLN A 109 3.92 10.47 -5.31
C GLN A 109 3.86 9.19 -4.49
N GLY A 110 2.64 8.66 -4.36
CA GLY A 110 2.41 7.38 -3.71
C GLY A 110 2.23 7.43 -2.20
N VAL A 111 2.28 8.59 -1.54
CA VAL A 111 2.05 8.71 -0.08
C VAL A 111 0.55 8.64 0.25
N ALA A 112 0.14 7.76 1.19
CA ALA A 112 -1.24 7.56 1.63
C ALA A 112 -1.58 8.23 2.98
N GLY A 113 -0.57 8.68 3.71
CA GLY A 113 -0.68 9.44 4.96
C GLY A 113 0.63 10.15 5.28
N TYR A 114 0.57 11.21 6.09
CA TYR A 114 1.79 11.76 6.71
C TYR A 114 1.48 12.42 8.06
N ALA A 115 2.45 12.38 8.96
CA ALA A 115 2.50 13.15 10.20
C ALA A 115 3.50 14.31 10.08
N SER A 116 3.04 15.52 10.35
CA SER A 116 3.85 16.73 10.32
C SER A 116 3.98 17.34 11.73
N PRO A 117 5.03 16.98 12.49
CA PRO A 117 5.29 17.56 13.79
C PRO A 117 5.77 19.00 13.70
N ARG A 118 5.29 19.85 14.61
CA ARG A 118 5.86 21.16 14.92
C ARG A 118 6.64 21.04 16.22
N VAL A 119 7.90 21.39 16.16
CA VAL A 119 8.84 21.20 17.26
C VAL A 119 9.23 22.56 17.85
N SER A 120 9.20 22.67 19.18
CA SER A 120 9.76 23.80 19.94
C SER A 120 10.55 23.23 21.12
N ASP A 121 11.75 23.77 21.38
CA ASP A 121 12.60 23.36 22.51
C ASP A 121 12.83 21.84 22.60
N GLY A 122 12.97 21.18 21.45
CA GLY A 122 13.21 19.73 21.36
C GLY A 122 11.99 18.86 21.66
N ARG A 123 10.78 19.44 21.69
CA ARG A 123 9.52 18.73 21.94
C ARG A 123 8.47 19.06 20.90
N PHE A 124 7.53 18.15 20.68
CA PHE A 124 6.37 18.39 19.86
C PHE A 124 5.41 19.32 20.61
N VAL A 125 4.98 20.37 19.91
CA VAL A 125 3.92 21.27 20.40
C VAL A 125 2.62 21.08 19.63
N ARG A 126 2.68 20.44 18.46
CA ARG A 126 1.54 20.05 17.64
C ARG A 126 1.97 19.02 16.60
N VAL A 127 1.11 18.08 16.25
CA VAL A 127 1.28 17.21 15.08
C VAL A 127 0.01 17.28 14.23
N ASP A 128 0.17 17.59 12.95
CA ASP A 128 -0.89 17.46 11.96
C ASP A 128 -0.73 16.11 11.26
N ILE A 129 -1.70 15.20 11.41
CA ILE A 129 -1.78 13.94 10.65
C ILE A 129 -2.79 14.13 9.53
N VAL A 130 -2.37 13.87 8.29
CA VAL A 130 -3.23 13.95 7.11
C VAL A 130 -3.32 12.59 6.46
N LEU A 131 -4.54 12.11 6.24
CA LEU A 131 -4.83 10.78 5.73
C LEU A 131 -5.59 10.86 4.41
N GLU A 132 -5.10 10.18 3.38
CA GLU A 132 -5.79 10.02 2.10
C GLU A 132 -6.93 9.00 2.27
N VAL A 133 -8.12 9.29 1.74
CA VAL A 133 -9.30 8.41 1.88
C VAL A 133 -9.42 7.37 0.75
N GLY A 134 -8.56 7.45 -0.26
CA GLY A 134 -8.57 6.55 -1.40
C GLY A 134 -7.67 7.04 -2.52
N ASN A 135 -7.41 6.20 -3.52
CA ASN A 135 -6.56 6.54 -4.66
C ASN A 135 -7.20 6.21 -6.00
N TYR A 136 -6.68 6.80 -7.07
CA TYR A 136 -6.99 6.36 -8.42
C TYR A 136 -6.21 5.11 -8.77
N GLN A 137 -6.92 4.04 -9.14
CA GLN A 137 -6.34 2.83 -9.71
C GLN A 137 -6.72 2.76 -11.19
N GLY A 138 -5.78 3.14 -12.05
CA GLY A 138 -6.02 3.33 -13.48
C GLY A 138 -6.89 4.57 -13.74
N ARG A 139 -8.17 4.37 -14.09
CA ARG A 139 -9.13 5.47 -14.35
C ARG A 139 -10.27 5.54 -13.34
N ALA A 140 -10.36 4.58 -12.43
CA ALA A 140 -11.40 4.52 -11.42
C ALA A 140 -10.80 4.96 -10.08
N TRP A 141 -11.60 5.70 -9.32
CA TRP A 141 -11.27 6.09 -7.96
C TRP A 141 -11.71 4.97 -7.00
N TYR A 142 -10.86 4.63 -6.03
CA TYR A 142 -11.10 3.56 -5.06
C TYR A 142 -10.90 4.09 -3.64
N GLN A 143 -11.95 3.95 -2.83
CA GLN A 143 -11.91 4.24 -1.40
C GLN A 143 -11.07 3.20 -0.65
N TYR A 144 -10.30 3.63 0.34
CA TYR A 144 -9.60 2.71 1.23
C TYR A 144 -10.57 1.95 2.15
N GLY A 145 -10.29 0.67 2.37
CA GLY A 145 -11.02 -0.10 3.37
C GLY A 145 -10.57 0.23 4.79
N ASP A 146 -11.39 -0.12 5.78
CA ASP A 146 -11.11 0.07 7.21
C ASP A 146 -9.74 -0.48 7.65
N ALA A 147 -9.36 -1.67 7.16
CA ALA A 147 -8.09 -2.30 7.50
C ALA A 147 -6.88 -1.49 6.97
N THR A 148 -6.98 -0.96 5.76
CA THR A 148 -5.96 -0.09 5.17
C THR A 148 -5.86 1.21 5.96
N MET A 149 -7.00 1.85 6.24
CA MET A 149 -7.03 3.08 7.03
C MET A 149 -6.45 2.88 8.44
N LEU A 150 -6.80 1.78 9.11
CA LEU A 150 -6.22 1.42 10.40
C LEU A 150 -4.69 1.26 10.33
N SER A 151 -4.19 0.62 9.27
CA SER A 151 -2.74 0.41 9.10
C SER A 151 -2.01 1.73 8.91
N ILE A 152 -2.52 2.61 8.04
CA ILE A 152 -1.95 3.94 7.80
C ILE A 152 -2.01 4.77 9.09
N ALA A 153 -3.16 4.82 9.76
CA ALA A 153 -3.30 5.56 11.01
C ALA A 153 -2.30 5.11 12.07
N LYS A 154 -2.12 3.78 12.27
CA LYS A 154 -1.11 3.27 13.21
C LYS A 154 0.30 3.75 12.86
N HIS A 155 0.66 3.74 11.58
CA HIS A 155 1.96 4.25 11.10
C HIS A 155 2.14 5.73 11.45
N GLU A 156 1.17 6.58 11.09
CA GLU A 156 1.26 8.02 11.32
C GLU A 156 1.24 8.39 12.81
N PHE A 157 0.50 7.64 13.63
CA PHE A 157 0.58 7.81 15.08
C PHE A 157 1.97 7.46 15.62
N GLY A 158 2.66 6.47 15.06
CA GLY A 158 4.05 6.17 15.43
C GLY A 158 4.97 7.37 15.20
N HIS A 159 4.83 8.06 14.07
CA HIS A 159 5.52 9.33 13.81
C HIS A 159 5.14 10.44 14.79
N ALA A 160 3.84 10.57 15.11
CA ALA A 160 3.37 11.51 16.13
C ALA A 160 3.87 11.20 17.55
N LEU A 161 4.34 9.96 17.77
CA LEU A 161 4.95 9.49 19.02
C LEU A 161 6.48 9.43 18.95
N GLY A 162 7.10 9.98 17.91
CA GLY A 162 8.55 10.16 17.81
C GLY A 162 9.30 8.98 17.20
N LEU A 163 8.60 7.98 16.66
CA LEU A 163 9.22 6.92 15.87
C LEU A 163 9.45 7.39 14.44
N GLY A 164 10.58 7.00 13.86
CA GLY A 164 10.86 7.06 12.44
C GLY A 164 10.58 5.71 11.77
N HIS A 165 11.01 5.59 10.52
CA HIS A 165 10.80 4.35 9.76
C HIS A 165 11.65 3.19 10.26
N SER A 166 11.09 1.99 10.15
CA SER A 166 11.79 0.73 10.37
C SER A 166 12.30 0.14 9.08
N SER A 167 13.43 -0.57 9.15
CA SER A 167 13.92 -1.40 8.05
C SER A 167 13.33 -2.83 8.06
N ASN A 168 12.59 -3.19 9.12
CA ASN A 168 11.92 -4.47 9.25
C ASN A 168 10.54 -4.44 8.58
N ARG A 169 10.35 -5.22 7.51
CA ARG A 169 9.08 -5.35 6.78
C ARG A 169 7.87 -5.79 7.61
N LYS A 170 8.08 -6.35 8.79
CA LYS A 170 7.00 -6.78 9.69
C LYS A 170 6.62 -5.72 10.73
N ASP A 171 7.37 -4.63 10.79
CA ASP A 171 7.10 -3.52 11.69
C ASP A 171 6.03 -2.62 11.08
N ILE A 172 5.13 -2.10 11.92
CA ILE A 172 4.12 -1.13 11.47
C ILE A 172 4.77 0.15 10.96
N MET A 173 5.98 0.49 11.43
CA MET A 173 6.76 1.63 10.98
C MET A 173 7.56 1.37 9.69
N TYR A 174 7.37 0.23 9.01
CA TYR A 174 7.98 0.02 7.69
C TYR A 174 7.30 0.90 6.62
N PRO A 175 8.04 1.59 5.74
CA PRO A 175 7.50 2.62 4.84
C PRO A 175 6.71 2.07 3.63
N GLU A 176 6.35 0.78 3.62
CA GLU A 176 5.48 0.20 2.57
C GLU A 176 4.04 0.65 2.73
N TYR A 177 3.60 0.98 3.96
CA TYR A 177 2.24 1.46 4.23
C TYR A 177 2.02 2.93 3.89
N GLU A 178 3.11 3.71 3.75
CA GLU A 178 3.03 5.02 3.13
C GLU A 178 2.74 4.90 1.64
N GLN A 179 3.14 3.79 1.00
CA GLN A 179 2.95 3.60 -0.44
C GLN A 179 1.53 3.10 -0.73
N ARG A 180 0.78 3.83 -1.56
CA ARG A 180 -0.53 3.43 -2.06
C ARG A 180 -0.51 1.96 -2.49
N GLU A 181 -1.53 1.21 -2.11
CA GLU A 181 -1.82 -0.09 -2.74
C GLU A 181 -2.29 0.17 -4.18
N ASP A 182 -1.37 0.50 -5.05
CA ASP A 182 -1.59 0.46 -6.47
C ASP A 182 -1.66 -1.01 -6.85
N ILE A 183 -2.80 -1.45 -7.40
CA ILE A 183 -2.82 -2.72 -8.15
C ILE A 183 -1.71 -2.60 -9.19
N ASN A 184 -0.62 -3.34 -8.96
CA ASN A 184 0.65 -3.17 -9.64
C ASN A 184 0.47 -2.72 -11.11
N PRO A 185 0.78 -1.46 -11.47
CA PRO A 185 0.79 -1.04 -12.87
C PRO A 185 1.76 -1.91 -13.68
N LEU A 186 2.73 -2.56 -13.02
CA LEU A 186 3.58 -3.61 -13.55
C LEU A 186 2.82 -4.84 -14.06
N LEU A 187 1.75 -5.31 -13.42
CA LEU A 187 0.97 -6.45 -13.92
C LEU A 187 0.16 -6.05 -15.16
N LEU A 188 -0.51 -4.90 -15.14
CA LEU A 188 -1.31 -4.43 -16.27
C LEU A 188 -0.43 -4.01 -17.46
N SER A 189 0.74 -3.40 -17.24
CA SER A 189 1.70 -3.07 -18.31
C SER A 189 2.42 -4.31 -18.85
N LYS A 190 2.81 -5.27 -18.00
CA LYS A 190 3.47 -6.51 -18.43
C LYS A 190 2.55 -7.42 -19.21
N TYR A 191 1.29 -7.56 -18.79
CA TYR A 191 0.32 -8.46 -19.42
C TYR A 191 -0.66 -7.74 -20.36
N GLY A 192 -0.72 -6.42 -20.36
CA GLY A 192 -1.59 -5.62 -21.23
C GLY A 192 -1.45 -5.96 -22.72
N PRO A 193 -0.22 -5.99 -23.28
CA PRO A 193 0.00 -6.41 -24.66
C PRO A 193 -0.47 -7.85 -24.94
N ILE A 194 -0.28 -8.77 -23.98
CA ILE A 194 -0.70 -10.17 -24.10
C ILE A 194 -2.23 -10.27 -24.13
N LEU A 195 -2.92 -9.54 -23.24
CA LEU A 195 -4.38 -9.48 -23.19
C LEU A 195 -4.97 -8.86 -24.46
N GLN A 196 -4.34 -7.81 -24.99
CA GLN A 196 -4.74 -7.21 -26.28
C GLN A 196 -4.59 -8.19 -27.45
N MET A 197 -3.46 -8.90 -27.52
CA MET A 197 -3.24 -9.93 -28.56
C MET A 197 -4.24 -11.09 -28.42
N ALA A 198 -4.54 -11.52 -27.20
CA ALA A 198 -5.55 -12.55 -26.95
C ALA A 198 -6.95 -12.08 -27.38
N ALA A 199 -7.33 -10.84 -27.10
CA ALA A 199 -8.60 -10.26 -27.53
C ALA A 199 -8.71 -10.16 -29.06
N LEU A 200 -7.65 -9.74 -29.75
CA LEU A 200 -7.61 -9.69 -31.21
C LEU A 200 -7.70 -11.10 -31.82
N ALA A 201 -6.98 -12.07 -31.26
CA ALA A 201 -7.05 -13.46 -31.71
C ALA A 201 -8.46 -14.04 -31.53
N ALA A 202 -9.09 -13.80 -30.38
CA ALA A 202 -10.47 -14.20 -30.12
C ALA A 202 -11.46 -13.55 -31.11
N LEU A 203 -11.28 -12.26 -31.41
CA LEU A 203 -12.09 -11.55 -32.41
C LEU A 203 -11.95 -12.18 -33.80
N VAL A 204 -10.73 -12.51 -34.24
CA VAL A 204 -10.48 -13.19 -35.52
C VAL A 204 -11.16 -14.56 -35.57
N VAL A 205 -11.09 -15.33 -34.48
CA VAL A 205 -11.77 -16.63 -34.38
C VAL A 205 -13.28 -16.45 -34.50
N LEU A 206 -13.88 -15.51 -33.74
CA LEU A 206 -15.31 -15.24 -33.79
C LEU A 206 -15.78 -14.80 -35.19
N LEU A 207 -15.01 -13.93 -35.86
CA LEU A 207 -15.30 -13.51 -37.23
C LEU A 207 -15.23 -14.71 -38.20
N SER A 208 -14.22 -15.58 -38.05
CA SER A 208 -14.07 -16.76 -38.91
C SER A 208 -15.23 -17.76 -38.73
N LEU A 209 -15.68 -17.95 -37.48
CA LEU A 209 -16.86 -18.78 -37.16
C LEU A 209 -18.13 -18.15 -37.72
N GLY A 210 -18.30 -16.83 -37.62
CA GLY A 210 -19.45 -16.10 -38.20
C GLY A 210 -19.50 -16.24 -39.72
N VAL A 211 -18.37 -16.09 -40.41
CA VAL A 211 -18.26 -16.28 -41.87
C VAL A 211 -18.54 -17.73 -42.26
N SER A 212 -17.99 -18.69 -41.52
CA SER A 212 -18.24 -20.12 -41.74
C SER A 212 -19.72 -20.47 -41.59
N TRP A 213 -20.37 -19.96 -40.55
CA TRP A 213 -21.80 -20.13 -40.31
C TRP A 213 -22.65 -19.53 -41.43
N LEU A 214 -22.34 -18.30 -41.88
CA LEU A 214 -23.02 -17.66 -43.02
C LEU A 214 -22.89 -18.49 -44.32
N ARG A 215 -21.70 -19.03 -44.60
CA ARG A 215 -21.47 -19.91 -45.76
C ARG A 215 -22.25 -21.22 -45.66
N SER A 216 -22.24 -21.86 -44.48
CA SER A 216 -23.00 -23.07 -44.20
C SER A 216 -24.50 -22.84 -44.40
N ARG A 217 -25.04 -21.74 -43.88
CA ARG A 217 -26.45 -21.34 -44.05
C ARG A 217 -26.82 -21.12 -45.52
N LYS A 218 -25.98 -20.44 -46.30
CA LYS A 218 -26.18 -20.27 -47.76
C LYS A 218 -26.16 -21.61 -48.49
N LYS A 219 -25.23 -22.51 -48.15
CA LYS A 219 -25.14 -23.85 -48.75
C LYS A 219 -26.38 -24.69 -48.42
N ARG A 220 -26.84 -24.69 -47.17
CA ARG A 220 -28.07 -25.36 -46.75
C ARG A 220 -29.28 -24.83 -47.53
N LYS A 221 -29.47 -23.52 -47.62
CA LYS A 221 -30.58 -22.92 -48.39
C LYS A 221 -30.55 -23.30 -49.88
N LYS A 222 -29.36 -23.41 -50.49
CA LYS A 222 -29.21 -23.91 -51.86
C LYS A 222 -29.61 -25.38 -52.01
N LEU A 223 -29.23 -26.22 -51.05
CA LEU A 223 -29.61 -27.64 -51.03
C LEU A 223 -31.11 -27.80 -50.80
N GLU A 224 -31.69 -27.07 -49.85
CA GLU A 224 -33.14 -27.06 -49.59
C GLU A 224 -33.93 -26.69 -50.85
N ASN A 225 -33.53 -25.61 -51.54
CA ASN A 225 -34.14 -25.20 -52.81
C ASN A 225 -33.93 -26.21 -53.96
N LYS A 226 -32.94 -27.10 -53.90
CA LYS A 226 -32.64 -28.08 -54.94
C LYS A 226 -33.42 -29.38 -54.76
N TYR A 227 -33.66 -29.78 -53.50
CA TYR A 227 -34.22 -31.09 -53.16
C TYR A 227 -35.65 -31.03 -52.60
N PHE A 228 -36.14 -29.86 -52.17
CA PHE A 228 -37.47 -29.67 -51.57
C PHE A 228 -38.34 -28.64 -52.31
N LYS A 229 -38.00 -28.32 -53.57
CA LYS A 229 -38.86 -27.60 -54.52
C LYS A 229 -39.29 -28.53 -55.64
#